data_AF-A0A8T7MNS4-F1
#
_entry.id   AF-A0A8T7MNS4-F1
#
_cell.length_a   1.000
_cell.length_b   1.000
_cell.length_c   1.000
_cell.angle_alpha   90.00
_cell.angle_beta   90.00
_cell.angle_gamma   90.00
#
_symmetry.space_group_name_H-M   'P 1'
#
loop_
_entity.id
_entity.type
_entity.pdbx_description
1 polymer ?
#
loop_
_entity_poly.entity_id
_entity_poly.type
_entity_poly.pdbx_seq_one_letter_code
_entity_poly.pdbx_strand_id
1 'polypeptide(L)'
;MDSTEEIAKHLVNYLNQTNPMAKTIIFCANQEHATTMLEKLREADPTHFNGRHKYGVRIVSDDGGEGKRDLDRFTTPKEHYPVVVTTAVLLTTGVDAPTCKNIVLARPVSNIVEFKQILGRGTRVYLVIIKIML
;
A
#
# COMPACT_ATOMS: atom_id res chain seq x y z
N MET A 1 17.74 -10.18 -9.39
CA MET A 1 17.04 -9.54 -8.26
C MET A 1 15.64 -9.22 -8.73
N ASP A 2 14.63 -9.67 -8.00
CA ASP A 2 13.22 -9.49 -8.36
C ASP A 2 12.83 -8.01 -8.21
N SER A 3 12.14 -7.45 -9.20
CA SER A 3 11.58 -6.08 -9.16
C SER A 3 10.79 -5.78 -7.88
N THR A 4 10.13 -6.79 -7.31
CA THR A 4 9.37 -6.71 -6.06
C THR A 4 10.26 -6.37 -4.85
N GLU A 5 11.44 -6.98 -4.78
CA GLU A 5 12.37 -6.80 -3.67
C GLU A 5 12.96 -5.39 -3.66
N GLU A 6 13.33 -4.88 -4.83
CA GLU A 6 13.87 -3.53 -4.97
C GLU A 6 12.81 -2.45 -4.67
N ILE A 7 11.56 -2.66 -5.09
CA ILE A 7 10.43 -1.82 -4.70
C ILE A 7 10.28 -1.78 -3.17
N ALA A 8 10.29 -2.95 -2.52
CA ALA A 8 10.12 -3.05 -1.08
C ALA A 8 11.24 -2.32 -0.32
N LYS A 9 12.51 -2.55 -0.70
CA LYS A 9 13.67 -1.86 -0.11
C LYS A 9 13.60 -0.34 -0.28
N HIS A 10 13.27 0.11 -1.50
CA HIS A 10 13.16 1.54 -1.77
C HIS A 10 12.05 2.18 -0.94
N LEU A 11 10.88 1.55 -0.85
CA LEU A 11 9.77 2.05 -0.05
C LEU A 11 10.12 2.11 1.45
N VAL A 12 10.71 1.05 2.00
CA VAL A 12 11.15 1.01 3.40
C VAL A 12 12.13 2.14 3.68
N ASN A 13 13.14 2.31 2.83
CA ASN A 13 14.11 3.39 2.97
C ASN A 13 13.44 4.78 2.92
N TYR A 14 12.52 4.97 1.98
CA TYR A 14 11.75 6.21 1.86
C TYR A 14 10.93 6.49 3.13
N LEU A 15 10.20 5.51 3.65
CA LEU A 15 9.38 5.66 4.86
C LEU A 15 10.25 5.95 6.09
N ASN A 16 11.38 5.25 6.24
CA ASN A 16 12.32 5.47 7.34
C ASN A 16 12.98 6.85 7.31
N GLN A 17 13.23 7.41 6.13
CA GLN A 17 13.80 8.74 5.96
C GLN A 17 12.79 9.88 6.10
N THR A 18 11.51 9.60 5.86
CA THR A 18 10.47 10.64 5.81
C THR A 18 9.50 10.56 6.97
N ASN A 19 8.68 9.51 7.02
CA ASN A 19 7.72 9.25 8.09
C ASN A 19 7.30 7.76 8.06
N PRO A 20 7.77 6.93 9.01
CA PRO A 20 7.38 5.52 9.10
C PRO A 20 5.88 5.31 9.26
N MET A 21 5.13 6.27 9.79
CA MET A 21 3.67 6.15 9.99
C MET A 21 2.84 6.72 8.83
N ALA A 22 3.48 7.10 7.72
CA ALA A 22 2.76 7.60 6.55
C ALA A 22 1.95 6.48 5.89
N LYS A 23 0.61 6.53 6.04
CA LYS A 23 -0.31 5.55 5.46
C LYS A 23 -0.07 5.40 3.95
N THR A 24 0.21 4.17 3.54
CA THR A 24 0.70 3.83 2.20
C THR A 24 -0.11 2.67 1.61
N ILE A 25 -0.56 2.83 0.37
CA ILE A 25 -1.20 1.76 -0.40
C ILE A 25 -0.29 1.35 -1.55
N ILE A 26 -0.09 0.05 -1.72
CA ILE A 26 0.70 -0.56 -2.79
C ILE A 26 -0.23 -1.38 -3.68
N PHE A 27 -0.36 -0.95 -4.94
CA PHE A 27 -1.13 -1.67 -5.95
C PHE A 27 -0.22 -2.66 -6.66
N CYS A 28 -0.42 -3.95 -6.36
CA CYS A 28 0.28 -5.08 -6.95
C CYS A 28 -0.50 -5.63 -8.15
N ALA A 29 0.20 -6.42 -8.99
CA ALA A 29 -0.37 -6.95 -10.22
C ALA A 29 -1.51 -7.98 -10.00
N ASN A 30 -1.40 -8.80 -8.96
CA ASN A 30 -2.36 -9.84 -8.60
C ASN A 30 -2.23 -10.19 -7.09
N GLN A 31 -3.05 -11.11 -6.60
CA GLN A 31 -3.11 -11.46 -5.17
C GLN A 31 -1.81 -12.11 -4.66
N GLU A 32 -1.16 -12.92 -5.51
CA GLU A 32 0.12 -13.55 -5.21
C GLU A 32 1.20 -12.49 -5.03
N HIS A 33 1.31 -11.55 -5.98
CA HIS A 33 2.23 -10.43 -5.89
C HIS A 33 1.95 -9.55 -4.65
N ALA A 34 0.68 -9.33 -4.26
CA ALA A 34 0.38 -8.61 -3.02
C ALA A 34 0.90 -9.34 -1.76
N THR A 35 0.93 -10.67 -1.79
CA THR A 35 1.50 -11.51 -0.73
C THR A 35 3.02 -11.41 -0.73
N THR A 36 3.66 -11.66 -1.88
CA THR A 36 5.12 -11.57 -2.04
C THR A 36 5.64 -10.17 -1.68
N MET A 37 4.93 -9.11 -2.08
CA MET A 37 5.30 -7.74 -1.70
C MET A 37 5.30 -7.54 -0.18
N LEU A 38 4.29 -8.07 0.52
CA LEU A 38 4.24 -7.97 1.99
C LEU A 38 5.36 -8.77 2.66
N GLU A 39 5.74 -9.92 2.10
CA GLU A 39 6.90 -10.71 2.55
C GLU A 39 8.21 -9.95 2.35
N LYS A 40 8.41 -9.33 1.18
CA LYS A 40 9.62 -8.53 0.91
C LYS A 40 9.72 -7.28 1.76
N LEU A 41 8.59 -6.66 2.11
CA LEU A 41 8.56 -5.57 3.09
C LEU A 41 8.94 -6.04 4.50
N ARG A 42 8.48 -7.22 4.91
CA ARG A 42 8.88 -7.85 6.19
C ARG A 42 10.36 -8.17 6.26
N GLU A 43 10.93 -8.67 5.16
CA GLU A 43 12.37 -8.93 5.05
C GLU A 43 13.18 -7.63 5.12
N ALA A 44 12.69 -6.55 4.48
CA ALA A 44 13.38 -5.26 4.44
C ALA A 44 13.26 -4.44 5.75
N ASP A 45 12.17 -4.61 6.51
CA ASP A 45 11.94 -3.92 7.79
C ASP A 45 11.26 -4.83 8.83
N PRO A 46 11.98 -5.82 9.37
CA PRO A 46 11.42 -6.75 10.33
C PRO A 46 10.98 -6.05 11.62
N THR A 47 11.59 -4.93 12.00
CA THR A 47 11.29 -4.20 13.22
C THR A 47 9.85 -3.66 13.22
N HIS A 48 9.42 -3.02 12.13
CA HIS A 48 8.05 -2.53 12.03
C HIS A 48 7.06 -3.65 11.69
N PHE A 49 7.41 -4.55 10.77
CA PHE A 49 6.44 -5.51 10.23
C PHE A 49 6.23 -6.78 11.08
N ASN A 50 7.19 -7.15 11.95
CA ASN A 50 7.04 -8.28 12.88
C ASN A 50 6.70 -7.82 14.31
N GLY A 51 6.43 -6.54 14.50
CA GLY A 51 6.01 -5.98 15.78
C GLY A 51 4.65 -6.50 16.24
N ARG A 52 4.26 -6.12 17.47
CA ARG A 52 2.98 -6.52 18.08
C ARG A 52 1.74 -5.99 17.34
N HIS A 53 1.90 -4.96 16.52
CA HIS A 53 0.82 -4.33 15.77
C HIS A 53 0.91 -4.74 14.30
N LYS A 54 -0.24 -4.94 13.64
CA LYS A 54 -0.33 -5.25 12.20
C LYS A 54 0.10 -4.01 11.37
N TYR A 55 1.40 -3.75 11.26
CA TYR A 55 1.96 -2.61 10.52
C TYR A 55 1.68 -2.70 9.01
N GLY A 56 1.95 -3.87 8.44
CA GLY A 56 1.63 -4.20 7.05
C GLY A 56 0.55 -5.27 6.96
N VAL A 57 -0.44 -5.06 6.10
CA VAL A 57 -1.48 -6.06 5.79
C VAL A 57 -1.69 -6.21 4.30
N ARG A 58 -2.10 -7.41 3.90
CA ARG A 58 -2.60 -7.68 2.55
C ARG A 58 -4.12 -7.54 2.57
N ILE A 59 -4.68 -6.88 1.57
CA ILE A 59 -6.13 -6.78 1.36
C ILE A 59 -6.44 -7.13 -0.10
N VAL A 60 -7.04 -8.29 -0.31
CA VAL A 60 -7.51 -8.79 -1.62
C VAL A 60 -8.99 -9.17 -1.56
N SER A 61 -9.64 -9.35 -2.71
CA SER A 61 -11.07 -9.66 -2.80
C SER A 61 -11.49 -10.86 -1.94
N ASP A 62 -10.60 -11.84 -1.79
CA ASP A 62 -10.89 -13.11 -1.12
C ASP A 62 -10.73 -13.03 0.41
N ASP A 63 -10.21 -11.93 0.96
CA ASP A 63 -10.03 -11.74 2.42
C ASP A 63 -11.35 -11.43 3.16
N GLY A 64 -12.47 -11.31 2.43
CA GLY A 64 -13.83 -11.24 2.97
C GLY A 64 -14.01 -10.18 4.08
N GLY A 65 -14.62 -10.60 5.20
CA GLY A 65 -14.92 -9.70 6.31
C GLY A 65 -13.69 -9.18 7.05
N GLU A 66 -12.55 -9.87 7.00
CA GLU A 66 -11.32 -9.38 7.64
C GLU A 66 -10.66 -8.29 6.81
N GLY A 67 -10.52 -8.50 5.50
CA GLY A 67 -10.00 -7.48 4.58
C GLY A 67 -10.78 -6.17 4.65
N LYS A 68 -12.11 -6.25 4.77
CA LYS A 68 -12.96 -5.06 4.96
C LYS A 68 -12.65 -4.33 6.28
N ARG A 69 -12.47 -5.05 7.39
CA ARG A 69 -12.13 -4.42 8.68
C ARG A 69 -10.74 -3.77 8.66
N ASP A 70 -9.76 -4.41 8.02
CA ASP A 70 -8.43 -3.84 7.86
C ASP A 70 -8.47 -2.56 7.01
N LEU A 71 -9.30 -2.55 5.97
CA LEU A 71 -9.54 -1.38 5.14
C LEU A 71 -10.23 -0.25 5.90
N ASP A 72 -11.27 -0.55 6.69
CA ASP A 72 -11.96 0.43 7.52
C ASP A 72 -11.02 1.05 8.57
N ARG A 73 -10.15 0.24 9.18
CA ARG A 73 -9.08 0.75 10.07
C ARG A 73 -8.08 1.62 9.31
N PHE A 74 -7.66 1.19 8.12
CA PHE A 74 -6.72 1.95 7.30
C PHE A 74 -7.27 3.33 6.92
N THR A 75 -8.56 3.45 6.59
CA THR A 75 -9.18 4.73 6.19
C THR A 75 -9.57 5.61 7.39
N THR A 76 -9.69 5.03 8.58
CA THR A 76 -10.07 5.78 9.79
C THR A 76 -8.93 6.71 10.26
N PRO A 77 -9.15 8.02 10.41
CA PRO A 77 -8.07 8.96 10.78
C PRO A 77 -7.49 8.78 12.18
N LYS A 78 -8.28 8.24 13.12
CA LYS A 78 -7.85 7.98 14.50
C LYS A 78 -7.07 6.67 14.67
N GLU A 79 -7.10 5.80 13.66
CA GLU A 79 -6.43 4.51 13.69
C GLU A 79 -5.02 4.65 13.12
N HIS A 80 -4.03 4.25 13.93
CA HIS A 80 -2.63 4.27 13.51
C HIS A 80 -2.25 3.09 12.60
N TYR A 81 -2.98 1.98 12.68
CA TYR A 81 -2.68 0.74 11.99
C TYR A 81 -3.90 0.20 11.22
N PRO A 82 -3.70 -0.48 10.07
CA PRO A 82 -2.40 -0.70 9.42
C PRO A 82 -1.84 0.58 8.78
N VAL A 83 -0.51 0.61 8.61
CA VAL A 83 0.19 1.73 7.95
C VAL A 83 0.45 1.41 6.48
N VAL A 84 0.81 0.16 6.17
CA VAL A 84 1.07 -0.27 4.79
C VAL A 84 0.04 -1.31 4.37
N VAL A 85 -0.58 -1.10 3.23
CA VAL A 85 -1.52 -2.04 2.62
C VAL A 85 -1.00 -2.48 1.27
N THR A 86 -0.87 -3.79 1.05
CA THR A 86 -0.69 -4.37 -0.29
C THR A 86 -2.03 -4.86 -0.83
N THR A 87 -2.35 -4.54 -2.09
CA THR A 87 -3.61 -4.96 -2.70
C THR A 87 -3.46 -5.26 -4.19
N ALA A 88 -4.22 -6.25 -4.67
CA ALA A 88 -4.35 -6.60 -6.08
C ALA A 88 -5.54 -5.93 -6.76
N VAL A 89 -6.46 -5.38 -5.97
CA VAL A 89 -7.75 -4.88 -6.44
C VAL A 89 -7.64 -3.37 -6.52
N LEU A 90 -8.06 -2.80 -7.64
CA LEU A 90 -8.36 -1.38 -7.68
C LEU A 90 -9.43 -1.12 -6.61
N LEU A 91 -9.18 -0.24 -5.65
CA LEU A 91 -10.16 0.15 -4.62
C LEU A 91 -11.29 1.00 -5.23
N THR A 92 -11.77 0.62 -6.42
CA THR A 92 -12.53 1.40 -7.40
C THR A 92 -13.99 1.60 -7.06
N THR A 93 -14.51 0.93 -6.02
CA THR A 93 -15.90 1.11 -5.61
C THR A 93 -15.99 1.36 -4.11
N GLY A 94 -15.50 2.51 -3.65
CA GLY A 94 -15.98 3.12 -2.41
C GLY A 94 -14.97 3.35 -1.28
N VAL A 95 -13.66 3.22 -1.52
CA VAL A 95 -12.67 3.46 -0.48
C VAL A 95 -12.17 4.90 -0.55
N ASP A 96 -12.70 5.75 0.33
CA ASP A 96 -12.13 7.07 0.59
C ASP A 96 -11.05 6.94 1.67
N ALA A 97 -9.79 7.21 1.32
CA ALA A 97 -8.65 7.12 2.21
C ALA A 97 -7.97 8.49 2.35
N PRO A 98 -8.63 9.50 2.95
CA PRO A 98 -8.12 10.87 3.00
C PRO A 98 -6.82 11.00 3.80
N THR A 99 -6.53 10.02 4.66
CA THR A 99 -5.28 9.94 5.43
C THR A 99 -4.13 9.27 4.68
N CYS A 100 -4.39 8.66 3.52
CA CYS A 100 -3.34 8.08 2.68
C CYS A 100 -2.38 9.16 2.20
N LYS A 101 -1.07 8.93 2.38
CA LYS A 101 -0.01 9.87 2.01
C LYS A 101 0.79 9.41 0.80
N ASN A 102 0.94 8.10 0.65
CA ASN A 102 1.73 7.50 -0.41
C ASN A 102 0.90 6.49 -1.21
N ILE A 103 1.02 6.55 -2.53
CA ILE A 103 0.49 5.53 -3.44
C ILE A 103 1.68 4.96 -4.21
N VAL A 104 1.85 3.64 -4.13
CA VAL A 104 2.90 2.89 -4.82
C VAL A 104 2.25 2.01 -5.88
N LEU A 105 2.80 2.08 -7.08
CA LEU A 105 2.36 1.28 -8.22
C LEU A 105 3.42 0.23 -8.52
N ALA A 106 3.20 -0.99 -8.02
CA ALA A 106 4.05 -2.16 -8.26
C ALA A 106 3.54 -2.98 -9.44
N ARG A 107 2.94 -2.32 -10.43
CA ARG A 107 2.46 -2.96 -11.66
C ARG A 107 2.45 -1.94 -12.80
N PRO A 108 2.52 -2.41 -14.05
CA PRO A 108 2.21 -1.56 -15.18
C PRO A 108 0.79 -0.97 -15.04
N VAL A 109 0.67 0.32 -15.34
CA VAL A 109 -0.63 0.98 -15.52
C VAL A 109 -0.87 1.11 -17.00
N SER A 110 -1.95 0.49 -17.47
CA SER A 110 -2.17 0.27 -18.89
C SER A 110 -2.64 1.52 -19.62
N ASN A 111 -3.26 2.47 -18.91
CA ASN A 111 -3.73 3.71 -19.52
C ASN A 111 -3.88 4.89 -18.53
N ILE A 112 -4.00 6.09 -19.09
CA ILE A 112 -4.12 7.35 -18.34
C ILE A 112 -5.43 7.46 -17.53
N VAL A 113 -6.49 6.75 -17.93
CA VAL A 113 -7.77 6.75 -17.21
C VAL A 113 -7.63 6.00 -15.90
N GLU A 114 -7.05 4.81 -15.94
CA GLU A 114 -6.71 3.99 -14.78
C GLU A 114 -5.77 4.76 -13.83
N PHE A 115 -4.74 5.41 -14.37
CA PHE A 115 -3.84 6.26 -13.59
C PHE A 115 -4.61 7.41 -12.89
N LYS A 116 -5.48 8.11 -13.60
CA LYS A 116 -6.31 9.19 -13.03
C LYS A 116 -7.31 8.66 -12.00
N GLN A 117 -7.83 7.46 -12.15
CA GLN A 117 -8.72 6.83 -11.17
C GLN A 117 -7.97 6.51 -9.87
N ILE A 118 -6.73 6.02 -9.97
CA ILE A 118 -5.85 5.78 -8.82
C ILE A 118 -5.56 7.08 -8.08
N LEU A 119 -5.27 8.18 -8.79
CA LEU A 119 -4.93 9.46 -8.16
C LEU A 119 -6.14 10.25 -7.66
N GLY A 120 -7.23 10.27 -8.41
CA GLY A 120 -8.32 11.26 -8.27
C GLY A 120 -9.36 10.98 -7.18
N ARG A 121 -9.12 10.04 -6.27
CA ARG A 121 -10.14 9.53 -5.32
C ARG A 121 -9.73 9.67 -3.84
N GLY A 122 -9.03 10.74 -3.47
CA GLY A 122 -8.78 11.08 -2.06
C GLY A 122 -7.75 12.17 -1.76
N THR A 123 -6.93 12.59 -2.72
CA THR A 123 -5.78 13.45 -2.45
C THR A 123 -6.06 14.92 -2.73
N ARG A 124 -6.74 15.56 -1.77
CA ARG A 124 -6.69 17.04 -1.62
C ARG A 124 -5.35 17.53 -1.04
N VAL A 125 -4.44 16.63 -0.69
CA VAL A 125 -3.21 16.88 0.06
C VAL A 125 -2.05 16.22 -0.68
N TYR A 126 -0.93 16.94 -0.79
CA TYR A 126 0.35 16.53 -1.41
C TYR A 126 0.56 15.01 -1.48
N LEU A 127 0.17 14.41 -2.59
CA LEU A 127 0.36 12.99 -2.85
C LEU A 127 1.77 12.79 -3.38
N VAL A 128 2.62 12.09 -2.63
CA VAL A 128 3.89 11.62 -3.17
C VAL A 128 3.61 10.33 -3.92
N ILE A 129 3.62 10.41 -5.26
CA ILE A 129 3.51 9.25 -6.13
C ILE A 129 4.90 8.64 -6.23
N ILE A 130 5.12 7.51 -5.56
CA ILE A 130 6.35 6.75 -5.74
C ILE A 130 6.13 5.81 -6.92
N LYS A 131 6.42 6.31 -8.11
CA LYS A 131 6.40 5.51 -9.34
C LYS A 131 7.72 4.75 -9.43
N ILE A 132 7.72 3.50 -8.98
CA ILE A 132 8.87 2.59 -9.15
C ILE A 132 8.59 1.74 -10.38
N MET A 133 9.01 2.22 -11.55
CA MET A 133 9.20 1.38 -12.72
C MET A 133 10.64 0.89 -12.69
N LEU A 134 10.83 -0.42 -12.49
CA LEU A 134 12.12 -1.09 -12.72
C LEU A 134 12.06 -1.78 -14.08
#